data_AF-A0AAN4ZF98-F1
#
_entry.id   AF-A0AAN4ZF98-F1
#
_cell.length_a   1.000
_cell.length_b   1.000
_cell.length_c   1.000
_cell.angle_alpha   90.00
_cell.angle_beta   90.00
_cell.angle_gamma   90.00
#
_symmetry.space_group_name_H-M   'P 1'
#
loop_
_entity.id
_entity.type
_entity.pdbx_description
1 polymer ?
#
loop_
_entity_poly.entity_id
_entity_poly.type
_entity_poly.pdbx_seq_one_letter_code
_entity_poly.pdbx_strand_id
1 'polypeptide(L)'
;DRGKLRGERQVWIHQEVSFARTFGLPNDVNLDSLRTSYFNNGRLTIEAQKKTKPVKRGIPIEVVDPRMQIFVKCLSGMTIIIWVEASDTIEIVKAKIQDRKGVPPRNNISNDELR
;
A
#
# COMPACT_ATOMS: atom_id res chain seq x y z
N ASP A 1 -53.79 55.98 -7.94
CA ASP A 1 -52.66 55.22 -8.51
C ASP A 1 -51.42 55.47 -7.66
N ARG A 2 -50.88 54.44 -6.99
CA ARG A 2 -49.56 54.39 -6.31
C ARG A 2 -49.43 53.05 -5.59
N GLY A 3 -49.16 51.99 -6.36
CA GLY A 3 -48.81 50.67 -5.85
C GLY A 3 -47.44 50.70 -5.18
N LYS A 4 -47.42 50.46 -3.87
CA LYS A 4 -46.19 50.40 -3.05
C LYS A 4 -45.58 49.00 -3.22
N LEU A 5 -44.57 48.88 -4.08
CA LEU A 5 -43.77 47.65 -4.22
C LEU A 5 -43.02 47.40 -2.91
N ARG A 6 -43.51 46.44 -2.13
CA ARG A 6 -42.91 45.99 -0.89
C ARG A 6 -41.79 45.03 -1.27
N GLY A 7 -40.54 45.53 -1.27
CA GLY A 7 -39.36 44.71 -1.53
C GLY A 7 -39.31 43.53 -0.56
N GLU A 8 -39.36 42.33 -1.11
CA GLU A 8 -39.16 41.10 -0.36
C GLU A 8 -37.75 41.12 0.22
N ARG A 9 -37.65 41.17 1.55
CA ARG A 9 -36.39 40.95 2.24
C ARG A 9 -36.10 39.45 2.14
N GLN A 10 -35.05 39.09 1.39
CA GLN A 10 -34.51 37.75 1.47
C GLN A 10 -33.91 37.53 2.85
N VAL A 11 -34.54 36.64 3.60
CA VAL A 11 -34.06 36.16 4.90
C VAL A 11 -33.19 34.94 4.63
N TRP A 12 -31.89 35.05 4.90
CA TRP A 12 -31.00 33.89 4.86
C TRP A 12 -31.27 33.03 6.08
N ILE A 13 -31.83 31.84 5.85
CA ILE A 13 -31.97 30.83 6.89
C ILE A 13 -30.60 30.17 7.01
N HIS A 14 -29.85 30.50 8.06
CA HIS A 14 -28.63 29.77 8.38
C HIS A 14 -29.02 28.36 8.86
N GLN A 15 -29.12 27.41 7.93
CA GLN A 15 -29.00 26.01 8.30
C GLN A 15 -27.56 25.80 8.78
N GLU A 16 -27.37 25.29 9.99
CA GLU A 16 -26.08 24.75 10.45
C GLU A 16 -25.75 23.51 9.62
N VAL A 17 -25.32 23.70 8.36
CA VAL A 17 -24.82 22.63 7.52
C VAL A 17 -23.38 22.37 7.97
N SER A 18 -23.22 21.68 9.10
CA SER A 18 -21.93 21.15 9.49
C SER A 18 -21.57 20.00 8.56
N PHE A 19 -20.38 20.06 7.96
CA PHE A 19 -19.85 18.99 7.12
C PHE A 19 -18.62 18.39 7.80
N ALA A 20 -18.70 17.11 8.13
CA ALA A 20 -17.60 16.35 8.73
C ALA A 20 -17.16 15.23 7.80
N ARG A 21 -15.84 15.02 7.69
CA ARG A 21 -15.25 13.89 6.96
C ARG A 21 -14.22 13.19 7.83
N THR A 22 -14.45 11.91 8.09
CA THR A 22 -13.57 11.07 8.92
C THR A 22 -12.70 10.19 8.03
N PHE A 23 -11.42 10.05 8.38
CA PHE A 23 -10.47 9.20 7.66
C PHE A 23 -9.80 8.22 8.64
N GLY A 24 -9.81 6.94 8.30
CA GLY A 24 -8.95 5.97 8.97
C GLY A 24 -7.52 6.10 8.46
N LEU A 25 -6.56 6.27 9.36
CA LEU A 25 -5.14 6.32 8.99
C LEU A 25 -4.52 4.92 9.09
N PRO A 26 -3.64 4.54 8.14
CA PRO A 26 -2.84 3.32 8.26
C PRO A 26 -1.98 3.27 9.53
N ASN A 27 -1.73 2.07 10.04
CA ASN A 27 -0.95 1.85 11.28
C ASN A 27 0.52 2.33 11.19
N ASP A 28 1.06 2.39 9.95
CA ASP A 28 2.40 2.86 9.63
C ASP A 28 2.48 4.38 9.43
N VAL A 29 1.45 5.16 9.80
CA VAL A 29 1.52 6.63 9.77
C VAL A 29 2.15 7.17 11.07
N ASN A 30 3.08 8.12 10.93
CA ASN A 30 3.61 8.90 12.05
C ASN A 30 2.67 10.08 12.36
N LEU A 31 1.92 9.98 13.45
CA LEU A 31 0.92 10.98 13.84
C LEU A 31 1.52 12.34 14.20
N ASP A 32 2.74 12.37 14.76
CA ASP A 32 3.43 13.62 15.13
C ASP A 32 3.81 14.46 13.89
N SER A 33 3.86 13.81 12.73
CA SER A 33 4.17 14.47 11.45
C SER A 33 2.94 14.91 10.67
N LEU A 34 1.74 14.66 11.19
CA LEU A 34 0.48 14.99 10.52
C LEU A 34 0.36 16.51 10.35
N ARG A 35 0.10 16.93 9.12
CA ARG A 35 -0.08 18.33 8.75
C ARG A 35 -1.34 18.49 7.93
N THR A 36 -2.11 19.52 8.26
CA THR A 36 -3.28 19.93 7.50
C THR A 36 -2.97 21.23 6.77
N SER A 37 -3.46 21.38 5.54
CA SER A 37 -3.32 22.63 4.80
C SER A 37 -4.60 22.92 4.04
N TYR A 38 -5.10 24.13 4.19
CA TYR A 38 -6.26 24.63 3.47
C TYR A 38 -5.80 25.64 2.41
N PHE A 39 -6.33 25.50 1.21
CA PHE A 39 -6.02 26.34 0.07
C PHE A 39 -7.24 27.15 -0.34
N ASN A 40 -7.03 28.38 -0.80
CA ASN A 40 -8.11 29.31 -1.18
C ASN A 40 -8.99 28.81 -2.35
N ASN A 41 -8.55 27.78 -3.07
CA ASN A 41 -9.33 27.09 -4.09
C ASN A 41 -10.28 26.02 -3.51
N GLY A 42 -10.44 25.96 -2.19
CA GLY A 42 -11.31 25.01 -1.49
C GLY A 42 -10.69 23.63 -1.25
N ARG A 43 -9.40 23.43 -1.52
CA ARG A 43 -8.70 22.16 -1.24
C ARG A 43 -8.25 22.09 0.21
N LEU A 44 -8.51 20.95 0.86
CA LEU A 44 -7.91 20.56 2.14
C LEU A 44 -6.97 19.37 1.90
N THR A 45 -5.72 19.46 2.32
CA THR A 45 -4.78 18.33 2.31
C THR A 45 -4.47 17.88 3.74
N ILE A 46 -4.22 16.57 3.86
CA ILE A 46 -3.76 15.90 5.07
C ILE A 46 -2.54 15.09 4.66
N GLU A 47 -1.38 15.43 5.20
CA GLU A 47 -0.10 14.80 4.86
C GLU A 47 0.59 14.33 6.14
N ALA A 48 1.28 13.19 6.08
CA ALA A 48 2.07 12.66 7.19
C ALA A 48 3.20 11.78 6.64
N GLN A 49 4.28 11.67 7.41
CA GLN A 49 5.36 10.72 7.16
C GLN A 49 4.93 9.31 7.56
N LYS A 50 5.49 8.31 6.88
CA LYS A 50 5.40 6.92 7.35
C LYS A 50 6.38 6.67 8.48
N LYS A 51 5.98 5.86 9.46
CA LYS A 51 6.87 5.20 10.41
C LYS A 51 7.85 4.36 9.59
N THR A 52 9.10 4.80 9.52
CA THR A 52 10.16 3.99 8.95
C THR A 52 10.53 2.92 9.96
N LYS A 53 10.86 1.70 9.49
CA LYS A 53 11.51 0.73 10.37
C LYS A 53 12.83 1.37 10.83
N PRO A 54 13.19 1.29 12.12
CA PRO A 54 14.47 1.84 12.56
C PRO A 54 15.58 1.16 11.75
N VAL A 55 16.27 1.96 10.94
CA VAL A 55 17.49 1.51 10.26
C VAL A 55 18.50 1.28 11.37
N LYS A 56 18.77 0.01 11.69
CA LYS A 56 19.75 -0.35 12.71
C LYS A 56 21.10 0.23 12.29
N ARG A 57 21.56 1.28 12.98
CA ARG A 57 22.89 1.87 12.77
C ARG A 57 23.93 0.77 12.96
N GLY A 58 24.73 0.51 11.92
CA GLY A 58 25.77 -0.53 11.92
C GLY A 58 25.44 -1.78 11.13
N ILE A 59 24.22 -1.92 10.60
CA ILE A 59 23.96 -2.84 9.49
C ILE A 59 24.30 -2.04 8.22
N PRO A 60 25.17 -2.53 7.32
CA PRO A 60 25.26 -1.97 5.96
C PRO A 60 23.84 -1.84 5.45
N ILE A 61 23.51 -0.80 4.66
CA ILE A 61 22.25 -0.76 3.91
C ILE A 61 22.05 -2.19 3.42
N GLU A 62 21.02 -2.90 3.91
CA GLU A 62 20.74 -4.23 3.38
C GLU A 62 20.66 -3.95 1.89
N VAL A 63 21.66 -4.45 1.16
CA VAL A 63 21.55 -4.58 -0.28
C VAL A 63 20.31 -5.42 -0.34
N VAL A 64 19.17 -4.74 -0.56
CA VAL A 64 17.90 -5.38 -0.78
C VAL A 64 18.25 -6.25 -1.95
N ASP A 65 18.45 -7.54 -1.67
CA ASP A 65 18.88 -8.47 -2.69
C ASP A 65 17.81 -8.29 -3.78
N PRO A 66 18.15 -7.75 -4.96
CA PRO A 66 17.16 -7.42 -5.97
C PRO A 66 16.49 -8.68 -6.52
N ARG A 67 16.89 -9.85 -6.00
CA ARG A 67 16.32 -11.15 -6.28
C ARG A 67 14.89 -11.23 -5.75
N MET A 68 13.98 -11.27 -6.71
CA MET A 68 12.59 -11.64 -6.54
C MET A 68 12.49 -13.17 -6.37
N GLN A 69 11.52 -13.62 -5.58
CA GLN A 69 11.12 -15.03 -5.57
C GLN A 69 9.98 -15.24 -6.57
N ILE A 70 10.08 -16.30 -7.38
CA ILE A 70 8.97 -16.76 -8.21
C ILE A 70 8.61 -18.22 -7.89
N PHE A 71 7.32 -18.51 -7.96
CA PHE A 71 6.75 -19.83 -7.70
C PHE A 71 6.46 -20.51 -9.03
N VAL A 72 7.15 -21.61 -9.31
CA VAL A 72 7.00 -22.37 -10.55
C VAL A 72 6.23 -23.66 -10.26
N LYS A 73 4.99 -23.74 -10.75
CA LYS A 73 4.17 -24.95 -10.66
C LYS A 73 4.52 -25.90 -11.79
N CYS A 74 4.99 -27.10 -11.44
CA CYS A 74 5.28 -28.16 -12.40
C CYS A 74 4.03 -28.96 -12.74
N LEU A 75 4.02 -29.60 -13.92
CA LEU A 75 2.93 -30.51 -14.33
C LEU A 75 2.77 -31.72 -13.39
N SER A 76 3.82 -32.08 -12.63
CA SER A 76 3.77 -33.09 -11.57
C SER A 76 3.02 -32.64 -10.30
N GLY A 77 2.55 -31.40 -10.22
CA GLY A 77 1.88 -30.83 -9.05
C GLY A 77 2.82 -30.22 -8.00
N MET A 78 4.14 -30.39 -8.14
CA MET A 78 5.13 -29.78 -7.27
C MET A 78 5.34 -28.29 -7.58
N THR A 79 5.43 -27.46 -6.54
CA THR A 79 5.81 -26.04 -6.67
C THR A 79 7.26 -25.85 -6.25
N ILE A 80 8.04 -25.16 -7.08
CA ILE A 80 9.45 -24.88 -6.85
C ILE A 80 9.60 -23.38 -6.63
N ILE A 81 10.36 -23.01 -5.60
CA ILE A 81 10.70 -21.61 -5.31
C ILE A 81 12.11 -21.35 -5.85
N ILE A 82 12.22 -20.38 -6.75
CA ILE A 82 13.51 -19.93 -7.29
C ILE A 82 13.70 -18.42 -7.09
N TRP A 83 14.95 -18.03 -6.91
CA TRP A 83 15.37 -16.63 -6.80
C TRP A 83 15.84 -16.12 -8.16
N VAL A 84 15.25 -15.02 -8.63
CA VAL A 84 15.49 -14.43 -9.95
C VAL A 84 15.73 -12.94 -9.85
N GLU A 85 16.59 -12.39 -10.68
CA GLU A 85 16.76 -10.95 -10.83
C GLU A 85 15.85 -10.45 -11.96
N ALA A 86 15.40 -9.18 -11.89
CA ALA A 86 14.53 -8.61 -12.93
C ALA A 86 15.18 -8.60 -14.33
N SER A 87 16.51 -8.68 -14.39
CA SER A 87 17.31 -8.77 -15.62
C SER A 87 17.54 -10.19 -16.13
N ASP A 88 17.15 -11.23 -15.39
CA ASP A 88 17.33 -12.61 -15.82
C ASP A 88 16.50 -12.89 -17.09
N THR A 89 17.12 -13.52 -18.09
CA THR A 89 16.41 -14.00 -19.27
C THR A 89 15.67 -15.31 -18.97
N ILE A 90 14.66 -15.64 -19.78
CA ILE A 90 13.89 -16.88 -19.61
C ILE A 90 14.78 -18.14 -19.72
N GLU A 91 15.84 -18.10 -20.52
CA GLU A 91 16.82 -19.20 -20.62
C GLU A 91 17.55 -19.42 -19.30
N ILE A 92 18.00 -18.34 -18.65
CA ILE A 92 18.62 -18.36 -17.32
C ILE A 92 17.63 -18.90 -16.29
N VAL A 93 16.37 -18.44 -16.32
CA VAL A 93 15.31 -18.93 -15.42
C VAL A 93 15.07 -20.43 -15.62
N LYS A 94 15.03 -20.93 -16.86
CA LYS A 94 14.87 -22.36 -17.15
C LYS A 94 16.03 -23.19 -16.60
N ALA A 95 17.28 -22.73 -16.73
CA ALA A 95 18.45 -23.39 -16.17
C ALA A 95 18.35 -23.47 -14.63
N LYS A 96 18.02 -22.36 -13.95
CA LYS A 96 17.81 -22.31 -12.49
C LYS A 96 16.72 -23.28 -12.01
N ILE A 97 15.66 -23.47 -12.80
CA ILE A 97 14.59 -24.45 -12.48
C ILE A 97 15.11 -25.88 -12.62
N GLN A 98 15.90 -26.19 -13.65
CA GLN A 98 16.47 -27.52 -13.87
C GLN A 98 17.41 -27.92 -12.73
N ASP A 99 18.28 -27.00 -12.28
CA ASP A 99 19.17 -27.21 -11.14
C ASP A 99 18.40 -27.52 -9.85
N ARG A 100 17.28 -26.81 -9.62
CA ARG A 100 16.44 -26.97 -8.42
C ARG A 100 15.54 -28.21 -8.46
N LYS A 101 15.14 -28.70 -9.64
CA LYS A 101 14.37 -29.95 -9.78
C LYS A 101 15.16 -31.19 -9.36
N GLY A 102 16.49 -31.13 -9.38
CA GLY A 102 17.36 -32.22 -8.92
C GLY A 102 17.42 -32.40 -7.40
N VAL A 103 16.86 -31.47 -6.62
CA VAL A 103 16.86 -31.51 -5.15
C VAL A 103 15.41 -31.71 -4.67
N PRO A 104 15.09 -32.82 -3.98
CA PRO A 104 13.73 -33.06 -3.50
C PRO A 104 13.29 -31.95 -2.53
N PRO A 105 12.01 -31.53 -2.57
CA PRO A 105 11.53 -30.45 -1.73
C PRO A 105 11.59 -30.89 -0.26
N ARG A 106 12.12 -30.02 0.60
CA ARG A 106 12.06 -30.19 2.05
C ARG A 106 10.62 -29.94 2.49
N ASN A 107 9.79 -30.97 2.36
CA ASN A 107 8.41 -30.97 2.83
C ASN A 107 8.41 -31.10 4.35
N ASN A 108 7.96 -30.07 5.06
CA ASN A 108 7.27 -30.18 6.34
C ASN A 108 6.47 -28.89 6.54
N ILE A 109 5.30 -28.84 5.90
CA ILE A 109 4.17 -28.07 6.41
C ILE A 109 3.07 -29.12 6.57
N SER A 110 2.89 -29.58 7.79
CA SER A 110 1.82 -30.50 8.19
C SER A 110 0.47 -29.83 7.93
N ASN A 111 -0.43 -30.56 7.27
CA ASN A 111 -1.79 -30.14 6.90
C ASN A 111 -2.76 -30.08 8.10
N ASP A 112 -2.28 -29.87 9.33
CA ASP A 112 -3.12 -29.89 10.54
C ASP A 112 -3.76 -28.53 10.91
N GLU A 113 -3.55 -27.47 10.11
CA GLU A 113 -4.11 -26.12 10.39
C GLU A 113 -5.26 -25.70 9.45
N LEU A 114 -5.96 -26.68 8.87
CA LEU A 114 -7.25 -26.50 8.18
C LEU A 114 -8.31 -27.40 8.82
N ARG A 115 -8.64 -27.10 10.09
CA ARG A 115 -9.90 -27.47 10.74
C ARG A 115 -10.38 -26.35 11.63
#